data_AF-A0ABD5P0U0-F1
#
_entry.id   AF-A0ABD5P0U0-F1
#
_cell.length_a   1.000
_cell.length_b   1.000
_cell.length_c   1.000
_cell.angle_alpha   90.00
_cell.angle_beta   90.00
_cell.angle_gamma   90.00
#
_symmetry.space_group_name_H-M   'P 1'
#
loop_
_entity.id
_entity.type
_entity.pdbx_description
1 polymer ?
#
loop_
_entity_poly.entity_id
_entity_poly.type
_entity_poly.pdbx_seq_one_letter_code
_entity_poly.pdbx_strand_id
1 'polypeptide(L)'
;MNDDTPDPDRLARVVTTIVNQPAWELTPCSDSVASALDHATTDASTRAELFFDHEGTDARLEVLLPSTIPGSLCDLLVRHSLDPGLTSDGGDFVDGLQRARAAIVTRNTHEYVQPVEDPSILLRATVPAPCTDRALENLFASLQQTVGQVADLHGRIRRPIERTISQGG
;
A
#
# COMPACT_ATOMS: atom_id res chain seq x y z
N MET A 1 8.70 1.02 -32.73
CA MET A 1 9.20 2.04 -31.78
C MET A 1 8.06 2.22 -30.81
N ASN A 2 8.11 1.51 -29.68
CA ASN A 2 7.00 1.47 -28.73
C ASN A 2 6.95 2.80 -27.99
N ASP A 3 5.85 3.51 -28.18
CA ASP A 3 5.48 4.71 -27.44
C ASP A 3 4.90 4.28 -26.08
N ASP A 4 5.71 3.56 -25.28
CA ASP A 4 5.34 3.05 -23.96
C ASP A 4 5.58 4.10 -22.86
N THR A 5 5.86 5.35 -23.22
CA THR A 5 5.99 6.44 -22.25
C THR A 5 4.62 6.70 -21.62
N PRO A 6 4.46 6.56 -20.30
CA PRO A 6 3.19 6.76 -19.64
C PRO A 6 2.72 8.21 -19.79
N ASP A 7 1.43 8.38 -20.11
CA ASP A 7 0.78 9.68 -20.25
C ASP A 7 1.01 10.52 -18.97
N PRO A 8 1.79 11.62 -19.04
CA PRO A 8 2.19 12.40 -17.87
C PRO A 8 0.99 13.00 -17.13
N ASP A 9 -0.06 13.40 -17.84
CA ASP A 9 -1.26 13.97 -17.25
C ASP A 9 -2.06 12.90 -16.47
N ARG A 10 -2.05 11.65 -16.94
CA ARG A 10 -2.68 10.55 -16.20
C ARG A 10 -1.88 10.18 -14.96
N LEU A 11 -0.56 10.10 -15.07
CA LEU A 11 0.31 9.79 -13.95
C LEU A 11 0.19 10.85 -12.84
N ALA A 12 0.24 12.13 -13.23
CA ALA A 12 0.06 13.25 -12.32
C ALA A 12 -1.30 13.20 -11.62
N ARG A 13 -2.40 12.90 -12.34
CA ARG A 13 -3.74 12.75 -11.76
C ARG A 13 -3.81 11.67 -10.69
N VAL A 14 -3.21 10.50 -10.93
CA VAL A 14 -3.18 9.41 -9.94
C VAL A 14 -2.43 9.86 -8.69
N VAL A 15 -1.25 10.46 -8.85
CA VAL A 15 -0.44 10.94 -7.72
C VAL A 15 -1.13 12.07 -6.95
N THR A 16 -1.75 13.03 -7.64
CA THR A 16 -2.56 14.07 -7.00
C THR A 16 -3.73 13.48 -6.22
N THR A 17 -4.38 12.45 -6.75
CA THR A 17 -5.48 11.77 -6.03
C THR A 17 -4.99 11.11 -4.75
N ILE A 18 -3.79 10.51 -4.75
CA ILE A 18 -3.17 9.93 -3.56
C ILE A 18 -2.84 11.00 -2.52
N VAL A 19 -2.17 12.08 -2.95
CA VAL A 19 -1.77 13.21 -2.08
C VAL A 19 -2.99 13.86 -1.42
N ASN A 20 -4.14 13.88 -2.10
CA ASN A 20 -5.38 14.44 -1.57
C ASN A 20 -6.17 13.47 -0.69
N GLN A 21 -5.71 12.23 -0.47
CA GLN A 21 -6.38 11.31 0.46
C GLN A 21 -6.06 11.72 1.91
N PRO A 22 -7.06 12.09 2.72
CA PRO A 22 -6.81 12.64 4.05
C PRO A 22 -6.21 11.64 5.04
N ALA A 23 -6.28 10.33 4.77
CA ALA A 23 -5.72 9.30 5.64
C ALA A 23 -4.23 9.03 5.41
N TRP A 24 -3.63 9.60 4.35
CA TRP A 24 -2.28 9.30 3.90
C TRP A 24 -1.44 10.58 3.86
N GLU A 25 -0.41 10.64 4.70
CA GLU A 25 0.53 11.75 4.75
C GLU A 25 1.78 11.40 3.95
N LEU A 26 2.20 12.28 3.04
CA LEU A 26 3.44 12.07 2.28
C LEU A 26 4.64 12.12 3.22
N THR A 27 5.38 11.02 3.32
CA THR A 27 6.63 10.96 4.07
C THR A 27 7.68 11.83 3.37
N PRO A 28 8.44 12.67 4.09
CA PRO A 28 9.56 13.41 3.51
C PRO A 28 10.55 12.43 2.86
N CYS A 29 10.71 12.50 1.55
CA CYS A 29 11.66 11.73 0.78
C CYS A 29 12.63 12.67 0.04
N SER A 30 13.72 12.12 -0.51
CA SER A 30 14.73 12.89 -1.22
C SER A 30 14.17 13.61 -2.45
N ASP A 31 13.11 13.07 -3.05
CA ASP A 31 12.48 13.60 -4.25
C ASP A 31 11.16 14.29 -3.91
N SER A 32 10.96 15.48 -4.48
CA SER A 32 9.63 16.07 -4.47
C SER A 32 8.68 15.27 -5.38
N VAL A 33 7.37 15.35 -5.13
CA VAL A 33 6.35 14.74 -6.02
C VAL A 33 6.55 15.14 -7.48
N ALA A 34 6.88 16.41 -7.74
CA ALA A 34 7.16 16.91 -9.07
C ALA A 34 8.39 16.24 -9.70
N SER A 35 9.46 16.05 -8.92
CA SER A 35 10.68 15.34 -9.36
C SER A 35 10.41 13.87 -9.69
N ALA A 36 9.63 13.19 -8.85
CA ALA A 36 9.24 11.80 -9.08
C ALA A 36 8.42 11.63 -10.38
N LEU A 37 7.49 12.56 -10.66
CA LEU A 37 6.71 12.56 -11.90
C LEU A 37 7.56 12.87 -13.14
N ASP A 38 8.47 13.85 -13.03
CA ASP A 38 9.38 14.22 -14.13
C ASP A 38 10.30 13.05 -14.50
N HIS A 39 10.89 12.38 -13.50
CA HIS A 39 11.70 11.19 -13.72
C HIS A 39 10.90 10.06 -14.40
N ALA A 40 9.71 9.74 -13.87
CA ALA A 40 8.89 8.64 -14.38
C ALA A 40 8.37 8.87 -15.82
N THR A 41 8.30 10.12 -16.26
CA THR A 41 7.83 10.50 -17.61
C THR A 41 8.96 10.72 -18.60
N THR A 42 10.16 11.06 -18.12
CA THR A 42 11.35 11.29 -18.96
C THR A 42 12.11 10.00 -19.26
N ASP A 43 12.21 9.09 -18.28
CA ASP A 43 12.91 7.82 -18.44
C ASP A 43 12.12 6.67 -17.81
N ALA A 44 11.40 5.93 -18.66
CA ALA A 44 10.62 4.77 -18.24
C ALA A 44 11.46 3.62 -17.66
N SER A 45 12.80 3.66 -17.79
CA SER A 45 13.71 2.67 -17.17
C SER A 45 14.11 3.04 -15.74
N THR A 46 13.89 4.29 -15.32
CA THR A 46 14.21 4.78 -13.98
C THR A 46 12.94 4.83 -13.13
N ARG A 47 12.94 4.05 -12.04
CA ARG A 47 11.79 3.95 -11.12
C ARG A 47 11.87 5.02 -10.04
N ALA A 48 10.84 5.84 -9.94
CA ALA A 48 10.61 6.76 -8.82
C ALA A 48 9.69 6.11 -7.78
N GLU A 49 9.92 6.42 -6.51
CA GLU A 49 9.17 5.88 -5.38
C GLU A 49 8.68 7.03 -4.50
N LEU A 50 7.39 7.01 -4.16
CA LEU A 50 6.79 7.91 -3.18
C LEU A 50 6.27 7.10 -2.00
N PHE A 51 6.43 7.62 -0.79
CA PHE A 51 6.04 6.94 0.44
C PHE A 51 5.02 7.76 1.21
N PHE A 52 3.97 7.13 1.67
CA PHE A 52 2.92 7.76 2.46
C PHE A 52 2.66 6.94 3.72
N ASP A 53 2.62 7.60 4.88
CA ASP A 53 2.29 6.97 6.16
C ASP A 53 0.80 7.19 6.45
N HIS A 54 0.13 6.18 7.00
CA HIS A 54 -1.29 6.26 7.33
C HIS A 54 -1.51 6.95 8.68
N GLU A 55 -2.31 8.02 8.75
CA GLU A 55 -2.45 8.83 9.98
C GLU A 55 -2.98 8.04 11.20
N GLY A 56 -3.79 7.01 10.96
CA GLY A 56 -4.44 6.22 12.01
C GLY A 56 -3.83 4.85 12.32
N THR A 57 -2.82 4.39 11.57
CA THR A 57 -2.31 3.00 11.68
C THR A 57 -0.82 2.93 11.37
N ASP A 58 -0.20 1.76 11.58
CA ASP A 58 1.20 1.53 11.20
C ASP A 58 1.37 1.15 9.71
N ALA A 59 0.36 1.42 8.88
CA ALA A 59 0.42 1.13 7.45
C ALA A 59 1.20 2.21 6.69
N ARG A 60 1.94 1.77 5.68
CA ARG A 60 2.64 2.61 4.71
C ARG A 60 2.18 2.26 3.29
N LEU A 61 1.91 3.26 2.48
CA LEU A 61 1.63 3.13 1.06
C LEU A 61 2.88 3.55 0.29
N GLU A 62 3.42 2.63 -0.52
CA GLU A 62 4.50 2.90 -1.46
C GLU A 62 3.93 2.99 -2.87
N VAL A 63 4.26 4.06 -3.59
CA VAL A 63 3.80 4.32 -4.95
C VAL A 63 5.00 4.24 -5.87
N LEU A 64 4.94 3.31 -6.81
CA LEU A 64 6.05 2.98 -7.69
C LEU A 64 5.72 3.42 -9.12
N LEU A 65 6.57 4.30 -9.67
CA LEU A 65 6.33 5.04 -10.91
C LEU A 65 7.53 4.90 -11.86
N PRO A 66 7.32 4.61 -13.15
CA PRO A 66 6.11 4.02 -13.71
C PRO A 66 5.96 2.55 -13.30
N SER A 67 4.80 1.95 -13.57
CA SER A 67 4.64 0.50 -13.39
C SER A 67 5.52 -0.27 -14.38
N THR A 68 6.03 -1.42 -13.95
CA THR A 68 6.72 -2.36 -14.84
C THR A 68 5.75 -3.27 -15.62
N ILE A 69 4.45 -3.20 -15.31
CA ILE A 69 3.41 -3.98 -15.97
C ILE A 69 2.92 -3.22 -17.21
N PRO A 70 3.00 -3.81 -18.42
CA PRO A 70 2.52 -3.16 -19.64
C PRO A 70 1.06 -2.68 -19.51
N GLY A 71 0.80 -1.46 -19.96
CA GLY A 71 -0.54 -0.85 -19.89
C GLY A 71 -0.97 -0.36 -18.51
N SER A 72 -0.05 -0.31 -17.54
CA SER A 72 -0.29 0.21 -16.18
C SER A 72 0.46 1.51 -15.92
N LEU A 73 -0.10 2.39 -15.10
CA LEU A 73 0.49 3.68 -14.75
C LEU A 73 1.46 3.54 -13.58
N CYS A 74 1.00 2.91 -12.51
CA CYS A 74 1.76 2.77 -11.27
C CYS A 74 1.39 1.48 -10.53
N ASP A 75 2.29 1.08 -9.65
CA ASP A 75 2.00 0.07 -8.64
C ASP A 75 1.90 0.75 -7.27
N LEU A 76 0.94 0.28 -6.49
CA LEU A 76 0.71 0.66 -5.10
C LEU A 76 1.02 -0.55 -4.22
N LEU A 77 1.95 -0.43 -3.29
CA LEU A 77 2.21 -1.45 -2.28
C LEU A 77 1.76 -0.92 -0.92
N VAL A 78 0.80 -1.61 -0.30
CA VAL A 78 0.44 -1.31 1.08
C VAL A 78 1.21 -2.26 1.98
N ARG A 79 2.07 -1.68 2.79
CA ARG A 79 2.85 -2.37 3.81
C ARG A 79 2.21 -2.16 5.15
N HIS A 80 2.14 -3.24 5.91
CA HIS A 80 1.74 -3.20 7.30
C HIS A 80 2.49 -4.34 7.96
N SER A 81 3.69 -4.04 8.43
CA SER A 81 4.54 -5.06 9.03
C SER A 81 3.81 -5.69 10.22
N LEU A 82 4.00 -7.01 10.36
CA LEU A 82 3.82 -7.63 11.66
C LEU A 82 4.86 -7.01 12.61
N ASP A 83 4.52 -6.88 13.89
CA ASP A 83 5.46 -6.39 14.90
C ASP A 83 6.80 -7.12 14.71
N PRO A 84 7.94 -6.41 14.57
CA PRO A 84 9.24 -7.03 14.35
C PRO A 84 9.67 -7.97 15.49
N GLY A 85 9.02 -7.90 16.66
CA GLY A 85 9.16 -8.89 17.74
C GLY A 85 8.50 -10.25 17.46
N LEU A 86 7.64 -10.35 16.44
CA LEU A 86 7.07 -11.60 15.94
C LEU A 86 8.04 -12.18 14.89
N THR A 87 9.01 -12.96 15.35
CA THR A 87 9.89 -13.70 14.44
C THR A 87 9.09 -14.76 13.67
N SER A 88 9.48 -15.01 12.43
CA SER A 88 8.86 -16.01 11.54
C SER A 88 9.01 -17.46 12.02
N ASP A 89 9.72 -17.69 13.12
CA ASP A 89 9.74 -18.98 13.85
C ASP A 89 8.48 -19.21 14.72
N GLY A 90 7.53 -18.28 14.74
CA GLY A 90 6.35 -18.27 15.62
C GLY A 90 5.24 -19.30 15.35
N GLY A 91 5.48 -20.36 14.57
CA GLY A 91 4.57 -21.50 14.38
C GLY A 91 3.15 -21.14 13.90
N ASP A 92 2.16 -21.97 14.29
CA ASP A 92 0.73 -21.87 13.90
C ASP A 92 0.10 -20.48 14.08
N PHE A 93 0.66 -19.65 14.98
CA PHE A 93 0.18 -18.30 15.24
C PHE A 93 0.47 -17.33 14.09
N VAL A 94 1.71 -17.29 13.60
CA VAL A 94 2.10 -16.42 12.48
C VAL A 94 1.33 -16.82 11.23
N ASP A 95 1.19 -18.12 10.97
CA ASP A 95 0.37 -18.66 9.87
C ASP A 95 -1.12 -18.33 10.02
N GLY A 96 -1.64 -18.37 11.25
CA GLY A 96 -2.99 -17.93 11.57
C GLY A 96 -3.22 -16.45 11.27
N LEU A 97 -2.26 -15.60 11.67
CA LEU A 97 -2.31 -14.15 11.46
C LEU A 97 -2.19 -13.77 9.98
N GLN A 98 -1.28 -14.42 9.24
CA GLN A 98 -1.14 -14.25 7.80
C GLN A 98 -2.43 -14.66 7.07
N ARG A 99 -3.03 -15.82 7.42
CA ARG A 99 -4.33 -16.25 6.86
C ARG A 99 -5.44 -15.26 7.18
N ALA A 100 -5.47 -14.70 8.39
CA ALA A 100 -6.46 -13.69 8.76
C ALA A 100 -6.30 -12.40 7.94
N ARG A 101 -5.06 -11.92 7.73
CA ARG A 101 -4.76 -10.77 6.86
C ARG A 101 -5.17 -11.05 5.41
N ALA A 102 -4.79 -12.21 4.86
CA ALA A 102 -5.17 -12.60 3.51
C ALA A 102 -6.71 -12.67 3.35
N ALA A 103 -7.43 -13.16 4.36
CA ALA A 103 -8.89 -13.17 4.35
C ALA A 103 -9.51 -11.76 4.39
N ILE A 104 -8.89 -10.79 5.07
CA ILE A 104 -9.31 -9.39 5.05
C ILE A 104 -9.10 -8.80 3.65
N VAL A 105 -7.91 -8.99 3.06
CA VAL A 105 -7.59 -8.52 1.69
C VAL A 105 -8.55 -9.10 0.66
N THR A 106 -8.85 -10.41 0.77
CA THR A 106 -9.79 -11.10 -0.11
C THR A 106 -11.22 -10.54 0.01
N ARG A 107 -11.62 -10.13 1.22
CA ARG A 107 -12.97 -9.60 1.47
C ARG A 107 -13.16 -8.19 0.93
N ASN A 108 -12.09 -7.42 0.88
CA ASN A 108 -12.03 -6.05 0.37
C ASN A 108 -11.36 -6.02 -1.02
N THR A 109 -11.46 -7.09 -1.79
CA THR A 109 -10.81 -7.15 -3.10
C THR A 109 -11.47 -6.15 -4.06
N HIS A 110 -10.62 -5.30 -4.64
CA HIS A 110 -10.94 -4.46 -5.79
C HIS A 110 -10.37 -5.12 -7.05
N GLU A 111 -10.90 -4.79 -8.23
CA GLU A 111 -10.45 -5.34 -9.52
C GLU A 111 -8.95 -5.14 -9.83
N TYR A 112 -8.29 -4.23 -9.11
CA TYR A 112 -6.87 -3.90 -9.29
C TYR A 112 -6.00 -4.41 -8.16
N VAL A 113 -6.56 -5.04 -7.13
CA VAL A 113 -5.86 -5.48 -5.93
C VAL A 113 -5.54 -6.97 -6.04
N GLN A 114 -4.31 -7.32 -5.69
CA GLN A 114 -3.87 -8.69 -5.52
C GLN A 114 -3.24 -8.87 -4.13
N PRO A 115 -3.54 -9.99 -3.45
CA PRO A 115 -2.80 -10.35 -2.25
C PRO A 115 -1.34 -10.66 -2.60
N VAL A 116 -0.45 -10.41 -1.65
CA VAL A 116 0.99 -10.66 -1.79
C VAL A 116 1.38 -11.68 -0.72
N GLU A 117 2.25 -12.63 -1.08
CA GLU A 117 2.70 -13.69 -0.15
C GLU A 117 3.74 -13.19 0.87
N ASP A 118 4.33 -12.02 0.65
CA ASP A 118 5.30 -11.38 1.54
C ASP A 118 4.63 -10.90 2.84
N PRO A 119 5.06 -11.36 4.03
CA PRO A 119 4.47 -10.96 5.32
C PRO A 119 4.55 -9.45 5.63
N SER A 120 5.49 -8.73 5.01
CA SER A 120 5.66 -7.28 5.16
C SER A 120 4.74 -6.48 4.24
N ILE A 121 4.16 -7.11 3.22
CA ILE A 121 3.28 -6.48 2.24
C ILE A 121 1.86 -7.02 2.44
N LEU A 122 0.93 -6.12 2.74
CA LEU A 122 -0.47 -6.51 2.89
C LEU A 122 -1.12 -6.82 1.56
N LEU A 123 -0.92 -5.95 0.57
CA LEU A 123 -1.45 -6.11 -0.77
C LEU A 123 -0.63 -5.30 -1.77
N ARG A 124 -0.79 -5.65 -3.05
CA ARG A 124 -0.39 -4.85 -4.19
C ARG A 124 -1.64 -4.41 -4.96
N ALA A 125 -1.67 -3.18 -5.42
CA ALA A 125 -2.61 -2.75 -6.44
C ALA A 125 -1.87 -2.22 -7.67
N THR A 126 -2.34 -2.57 -8.86
CA THR A 126 -1.77 -2.09 -10.13
C THR A 126 -2.80 -1.24 -10.84
N VAL A 127 -2.52 0.06 -11.00
CA VAL A 127 -3.47 1.01 -11.60
C VAL A 127 -3.33 0.97 -13.12
N PRO A 128 -4.34 0.54 -13.88
CA PRO A 128 -4.24 0.48 -15.33
C PRO A 128 -4.29 1.88 -15.96
N ALA A 129 -3.66 2.07 -17.11
CA ALA A 129 -3.74 3.31 -17.91
C ALA A 129 -5.17 3.82 -18.18
N PRO A 130 -6.15 2.97 -18.52
CA PRO A 130 -7.55 3.38 -18.69
C PRO A 130 -8.33 3.59 -17.38
N CYS A 131 -7.70 3.57 -16.20
CA CYS A 131 -8.40 3.75 -14.93
C CYS A 131 -9.18 5.08 -14.91
N THR A 132 -10.40 5.03 -14.39
CA THR A 132 -11.26 6.21 -14.21
C THR A 132 -11.11 6.76 -12.80
N ASP A 133 -11.38 8.05 -12.60
CA ASP A 133 -11.31 8.69 -11.27
C ASP A 133 -12.19 7.95 -10.24
N ARG A 134 -13.40 7.55 -10.64
CA ARG A 134 -14.30 6.74 -9.80
C ARG A 134 -13.69 5.38 -9.41
N ALA A 135 -13.01 4.72 -10.34
CA ALA A 135 -12.36 3.44 -10.05
C ALA A 135 -11.15 3.63 -9.13
N LEU A 136 -10.45 4.75 -9.26
CA LEU A 136 -9.35 5.13 -8.38
C LEU A 136 -9.85 5.48 -6.95
N GLU A 137 -10.94 6.22 -6.82
CA GLU A 137 -11.60 6.49 -5.54
C GLU A 137 -12.06 5.21 -4.85
N ASN A 138 -12.71 4.30 -5.60
CA ASN A 138 -13.13 3.01 -5.07
C ASN A 138 -11.93 2.16 -4.63
N LEU A 139 -10.82 2.20 -5.37
CA LEU A 139 -9.58 1.54 -4.98
C LEU A 139 -9.10 2.08 -3.62
N PHE A 140 -9.00 3.40 -3.44
CA PHE A 140 -8.55 3.99 -2.17
C PHE A 140 -9.49 3.70 -1.01
N ALA A 141 -10.81 3.72 -1.23
CA ALA A 141 -11.78 3.31 -0.22
C ALA A 141 -11.55 1.85 0.21
N SER A 142 -11.26 0.95 -0.75
CA SER A 142 -10.93 -0.44 -0.47
C SER A 142 -9.62 -0.60 0.31
N LEU A 143 -8.60 0.19 -0.05
CA LEU A 143 -7.32 0.22 0.67
C LEU A 143 -7.52 0.67 2.12
N GLN A 144 -8.24 1.78 2.35
CA GLN A 144 -8.54 2.30 3.68
C GLN A 144 -9.31 1.29 4.53
N GLN A 145 -10.35 0.65 3.97
CA GLN A 145 -11.11 -0.38 4.67
C GLN A 145 -10.22 -1.58 5.04
N THR A 146 -9.33 -2.00 4.15
CA THR A 146 -8.40 -3.11 4.42
C THR A 146 -7.42 -2.76 5.53
N VAL A 147 -6.77 -1.58 5.44
CA VAL A 147 -5.83 -1.09 6.45
C VAL A 147 -6.50 -1.00 7.81
N GLY A 148 -7.69 -0.41 7.90
CA GLY A 148 -8.43 -0.31 9.16
C GLY A 148 -8.74 -1.66 9.78
N GLN A 149 -9.22 -2.63 8.99
CA GLN A 149 -9.52 -3.98 9.49
C GLN A 149 -8.26 -4.75 9.96
N VAL A 150 -7.12 -4.55 9.30
CA VAL A 150 -5.85 -5.15 9.72
C VAL A 150 -5.33 -4.50 11.00
N ALA A 151 -5.42 -3.18 11.11
CA ALA A 151 -5.06 -2.46 12.33
C ALA A 151 -5.93 -2.89 13.51
N ASP A 152 -7.25 -3.08 13.31
CA ASP A 152 -8.15 -3.65 14.32
C ASP A 152 -7.74 -5.07 14.74
N LEU A 153 -7.36 -5.91 13.77
CA LEU A 153 -6.85 -7.25 14.04
C LEU A 153 -5.58 -7.20 14.90
N HIS A 154 -4.61 -6.35 14.55
CA HIS A 154 -3.38 -6.17 15.32
C HIS A 154 -3.67 -5.62 16.73
N GLY A 155 -4.56 -4.63 16.84
CA GLY A 155 -4.97 -4.05 18.12
C GLY A 155 -5.64 -5.07 19.05
N ARG A 156 -6.42 -6.01 18.51
CA ARG A 156 -7.02 -7.12 19.27
C ARG A 156 -5.99 -8.11 19.82
N ILE A 157 -4.87 -8.27 19.13
CA ILE A 157 -3.76 -9.16 19.55
C ILE A 157 -2.88 -8.46 20.59
N ARG A 158 -2.58 -7.17 20.40
CA ARG A 158 -1.65 -6.41 21.23
C ARG A 158 -2.22 -6.06 22.61
N ARG A 159 -3.49 -5.64 22.69
CA ARG A 159 -4.13 -5.21 23.97
C ARG A 159 -4.08 -6.27 25.09
N PRO A 160 -4.35 -7.57 24.83
CA PRO A 160 -4.20 -8.61 25.85
C PRO A 160 -2.77 -8.76 26.37
N ILE A 161 -1.77 -8.71 25.47
CA ILE A 161 -0.36 -8.90 25.81
C ILE A 161 0.12 -7.77 26.74
N GLU A 162 -0.20 -6.52 26.39
CA GLU A 162 0.17 -5.36 27.20
C GLU A 162 -0.47 -5.39 28.59
N ARG A 163 -1.74 -5.84 28.70
CA ARG A 163 -2.40 -5.99 30.01
C ARG A 163 -1.73 -7.02 30.91
N THR A 164 -1.26 -8.13 30.35
CA THR A 164 -0.56 -9.16 31.13
C THR A 164 0.79 -8.65 31.63
N ILE A 165 1.52 -7.88 30.81
CA ILE A 165 2.81 -7.29 31.20
C ILE A 165 2.62 -6.23 32.30
N SER A 166 1.59 -5.38 32.21
CA SER A 166 1.32 -4.34 33.21
C SER A 166 0.73 -4.85 34.53
N GLN A 167 0.23 -6.09 34.59
CA GLN A 167 -0.32 -6.70 35.81
C GLN A 167 0.66 -7.66 36.51
N GLY A 168 1.74 -8.06 35.84
CA GLY A 168 2.77 -8.95 36.37
C GLY A 168 4.07 -8.27 36.79
N GLY A 169 4.12 -6.93 36.76
CA GLY A 169 5.26 -6.10 37.19
C GLY A 169 5.04 -5.40 38.51
#